data_AF-G0R6M9-F1
#
_entry.id   AF-G0R6M9-F1
#
_cell.length_a   1.000
_cell.length_b   1.000
_cell.length_c   1.000
_cell.angle_alpha   90.00
_cell.angle_beta   90.00
_cell.angle_gamma   90.00
#
_symmetry.space_group_name_H-M   'P 1'
#
loop_
_entity.id
_entity.type
_entity.pdbx_description
1 polymer ?
#
loop_
_entity_poly.entity_id
_entity_poly.type
_entity_poly.pdbx_seq_one_letter_code
_entity_poly.pdbx_strand_id
1 'polypeptide(L)'
;MYVYDITPLTYCINSDSPTFYNDMEEFLSYFLSKSCKYIYIYLFNLITFIRNVIYRIIKTSTVKLQLKIIYISSKVHRKQQKIGFCQPRYHQSLYQGQNIWILKPTDFNRGSGILLFNTAKDLLDIFKKYGDKYMQKKFVIQKYIEQPLLIKERKFDIRIWVMVVDNKQNEKKNNNQNNLQIYIFKEGYIRTSSEKYQTQQLNDLIIHLTNNAVQKTDQRYSRFEQGNQLSYDQLEQVAGINFRKEILGKIKEIICFSIDAVKNKISGINNNFKGNQFEIFGYDFIIDQQLNPWLIEVNTNPCIEESSLLLKQLIPRMIDDAFKISIDSFFCGEKIEEGKQYFKLKNYNDDENLWFFFLYFNFFLKKNQFFIKRELQQNVNYTILKKKRLLKVQKV
;
A
#
# COMPACT_ATOMS: atom_id res chain seq x y z
N MET A 1 -3.27 -14.37 7.74
CA MET A 1 -2.52 -13.16 7.33
C MET A 1 -3.03 -12.00 8.17
N TYR A 2 -2.14 -11.23 8.81
CA TYR A 2 -2.48 -10.11 9.67
C TYR A 2 -2.48 -8.83 8.80
N VAL A 3 -3.23 -7.77 9.15
CA VAL A 3 -3.29 -6.54 8.31
C VAL A 3 -1.89 -5.93 8.11
N TYR A 4 -1.02 -6.08 9.10
CA TYR A 4 0.39 -5.64 9.07
C TYR A 4 1.33 -6.58 8.30
N ASP A 5 0.82 -7.67 7.72
CA ASP A 5 1.58 -8.57 6.84
C ASP A 5 1.32 -8.25 5.34
N ILE A 6 0.52 -7.21 5.05
CA ILE A 6 0.11 -6.82 3.69
C ILE A 6 0.80 -5.53 3.24
N THR A 7 0.83 -4.53 4.11
CA THR A 7 1.41 -3.21 3.86
C THR A 7 2.36 -2.85 5.02
N PRO A 8 3.43 -2.07 4.79
CA PRO A 8 4.27 -1.60 5.89
C PRO A 8 3.44 -0.85 6.93
N LEU A 9 3.93 -0.74 8.17
CA LEU A 9 3.23 -0.01 9.22
C LEU A 9 2.92 1.42 8.74
N THR A 10 1.64 1.75 8.64
CA THR A 10 1.16 2.97 7.97
C THR A 10 0.21 3.74 8.88
N TYR A 11 0.47 5.04 9.04
CA TYR A 11 -0.38 6.00 9.71
C TYR A 11 -0.96 6.95 8.66
N CYS A 12 -2.27 6.89 8.45
CA CYS A 12 -2.99 7.83 7.58
C CYS A 12 -3.47 9.00 8.43
N ILE A 13 -2.83 10.15 8.29
CA ILE A 13 -3.10 11.34 9.07
C ILE A 13 -3.95 12.30 8.26
N ASN A 14 -5.01 12.82 8.88
CA ASN A 14 -5.86 13.85 8.32
C ASN A 14 -5.89 15.04 9.27
N SER A 15 -5.36 16.19 8.86
CA SER A 15 -5.31 17.42 9.65
C SER A 15 -6.69 17.94 10.05
N ASP A 16 -7.70 17.68 9.23
CA ASP A 16 -9.09 18.12 9.48
C ASP A 16 -9.87 17.12 10.35
N SER A 17 -9.27 15.99 10.71
CA SER A 17 -9.94 14.97 11.52
C SER A 17 -9.94 15.35 13.01
N PRO A 18 -11.05 15.14 13.74
CA PRO A 18 -11.06 15.22 15.21
C PRO A 18 -10.05 14.28 15.89
N THR A 19 -9.60 13.23 15.19
CA THR A 19 -8.61 12.26 15.69
C THR A 19 -7.16 12.66 15.44
N PHE A 20 -6.90 13.75 14.69
CA PHE A 20 -5.56 14.13 14.25
C PHE A 20 -4.49 14.08 15.35
N TYR A 21 -4.77 14.68 16.50
CA TYR A 21 -3.83 14.70 17.63
C TYR A 21 -3.55 13.31 18.19
N ASN A 22 -4.58 12.46 18.29
CA ASN A 22 -4.42 11.10 18.79
C ASN A 22 -3.62 10.26 17.80
N ASP A 23 -3.88 10.42 16.50
CA ASP A 23 -3.20 9.67 15.44
C ASP A 23 -1.71 10.06 15.38
N MET A 24 -1.41 11.36 15.49
CA MET A 24 -0.05 11.87 15.60
C MET A 24 0.63 11.44 16.89
N GLU A 25 -0.06 11.46 18.04
CA GLU A 25 0.50 11.00 19.32
C GLU A 25 0.81 9.50 19.31
N GLU A 26 -0.05 8.68 18.70
CA GLU A 26 0.20 7.24 18.54
C GLU A 26 1.44 7.00 17.66
N PHE A 27 1.54 7.71 16.53
CA PHE A 27 2.71 7.65 15.67
C PHE A 27 3.98 8.08 16.41
N LEU A 28 4.00 9.26 17.03
CA LEU A 28 5.17 9.80 17.71
C LEU A 28 5.61 8.93 18.88
N SER A 29 4.65 8.41 19.66
CA SER A 29 4.93 7.48 20.75
C SER A 29 5.62 6.22 20.22
N TYR A 30 5.12 5.67 19.10
CA TYR A 30 5.72 4.51 18.46
C TYR A 30 7.12 4.85 17.92
N PHE A 31 7.24 5.89 17.11
CA PHE A 31 8.47 6.35 16.48
C PHE A 31 9.58 6.58 17.53
N LEU A 32 9.29 7.34 18.59
CA LEU A 32 10.26 7.67 19.63
C LEU A 32 10.62 6.45 20.49
N SER A 33 9.70 5.50 20.69
CA SER A 33 10.01 4.22 21.35
C SER A 33 11.04 3.37 20.58
N LYS A 34 11.26 3.69 19.31
CA LYS A 34 12.22 3.01 18.42
C LYS A 34 13.46 3.83 18.11
N SER A 35 13.40 5.16 18.20
CA SER A 35 14.53 6.04 17.86
C SER A 35 15.51 6.35 19.01
N CYS A 36 15.16 6.17 20.29
CA CYS A 36 16.01 6.66 21.40
C CYS A 36 16.04 5.80 22.68
N LYS A 37 17.23 5.71 23.30
CA LYS A 37 17.48 5.30 24.71
C LYS A 37 17.06 6.39 25.74
N TYR A 38 16.81 7.63 25.31
CA TYR A 38 16.46 8.77 26.18
C TYR A 38 15.08 9.34 25.81
N ILE A 39 14.06 8.85 26.52
CA ILE A 39 12.63 8.99 26.19
C ILE A 39 12.02 10.34 26.63
N TYR A 40 12.51 10.97 27.70
CA TYR A 40 11.71 11.97 28.40
C TYR A 40 11.87 13.43 27.93
N ILE A 41 13.08 13.88 27.58
CA ILE A 41 13.34 15.32 27.30
C ILE A 41 12.86 15.72 25.89
N TYR A 42 13.08 14.86 24.88
CA TYR A 42 12.69 15.15 23.50
C TYR A 42 11.19 14.98 23.26
N LEU A 43 10.53 14.06 23.96
CA LEU A 43 9.11 13.78 23.78
C LEU A 43 8.26 14.95 24.30
N PHE A 44 8.62 15.53 25.45
CA PHE A 44 7.96 16.73 25.97
C PHE A 44 8.16 17.94 25.04
N ASN A 45 9.39 18.18 24.58
CA ASN A 45 9.68 19.30 23.67
C ASN A 45 9.05 19.13 22.29
N LEU A 46 9.00 17.91 21.75
CA LEU A 46 8.40 17.64 20.44
C LEU A 46 6.88 17.71 20.50
N ILE A 47 6.25 17.12 21.52
CA ILE A 47 4.79 17.23 21.72
C ILE A 47 4.41 18.67 22.01
N THR A 48 5.17 19.39 22.84
CA THR A 48 4.93 20.80 23.15
C THR A 48 5.19 21.68 21.93
N PHE A 49 6.20 21.38 21.10
CA PHE A 49 6.45 22.09 19.84
C PHE A 49 5.36 21.82 18.82
N ILE A 50 4.96 20.56 18.60
CA ILE A 50 3.87 20.21 17.69
C ILE A 50 2.60 20.90 18.16
N ARG A 51 2.29 20.83 19.46
CA ARG A 51 1.19 21.61 20.06
C ARG A 51 1.36 23.11 19.84
N ASN A 52 2.53 23.70 20.03
CA ASN A 52 2.76 25.15 19.92
C ASN A 52 2.80 25.67 18.47
N VAL A 53 3.33 24.89 17.53
CA VAL A 53 3.31 25.18 16.09
C VAL A 53 1.89 25.07 15.58
N ILE A 54 1.17 24.00 15.92
CA ILE A 54 -0.24 23.85 15.55
C ILE A 54 -1.09 24.95 16.23
N TYR A 55 -0.83 25.29 17.51
CA TYR A 55 -1.52 26.34 18.25
C TYR A 55 -1.28 27.75 17.67
N ARG A 56 -0.07 28.05 17.20
CA ARG A 56 0.24 29.32 16.53
C ARG A 56 -0.51 29.48 15.20
N ILE A 57 -0.80 28.38 14.52
CA ILE A 57 -1.43 28.39 13.18
C ILE A 57 -2.97 28.42 13.27
N ILE A 58 -3.58 27.87 14.34
CA ILE A 58 -5.03 28.00 14.57
C ILE A 58 -5.44 29.46 14.84
N LYS A 59 -4.51 30.32 15.29
CA LYS A 59 -4.82 31.73 15.58
C LYS A 59 -5.15 32.58 14.34
N THR A 60 -4.88 32.10 13.12
CA THR A 60 -5.24 32.79 11.86
C THR A 60 -6.60 32.37 11.29
N SER A 61 -7.28 31.40 11.88
CA SER A 61 -8.65 31.01 11.53
C SER A 61 -9.49 31.00 12.80
N THR A 62 -10.36 31.99 12.92
CA THR A 62 -11.18 32.31 14.09
C THR A 62 -12.01 31.12 14.59
N VAL A 63 -11.46 30.35 15.53
CA VAL A 63 -12.22 29.51 16.45
C VAL A 63 -11.60 29.66 17.85
N LYS A 64 -12.30 30.40 18.73
CA LYS A 64 -12.03 30.44 20.16
C LYS A 64 -12.28 29.06 20.76
N LEU A 65 -11.27 28.21 20.80
CA LEU A 65 -11.28 27.01 21.64
C LEU A 65 -10.81 27.41 23.05
N GLN A 66 -11.77 27.58 23.96
CA GLN A 66 -11.51 27.64 25.40
C GLN A 66 -10.72 26.40 25.80
N LEU A 67 -9.47 26.63 26.21
CA LEU A 67 -8.61 25.65 26.85
C LEU A 67 -9.23 25.23 28.18
N LYS A 68 -10.11 24.21 28.15
CA LYS A 68 -10.23 23.32 29.31
C LYS A 68 -8.91 22.58 29.39
N ILE A 69 -8.10 23.00 30.36
CA ILE A 69 -6.89 22.29 30.82
C ILE A 69 -7.31 20.85 31.09
N ILE A 70 -7.08 19.95 30.13
CA ILE A 70 -7.23 18.52 30.36
C ILE A 70 -5.98 18.11 31.13
N TYR A 71 -6.15 18.12 32.45
CA TYR A 71 -5.34 17.38 33.40
C TYR A 71 -5.39 15.90 32.99
N ILE A 72 -4.47 15.43 32.13
CA ILE A 72 -4.30 13.98 31.90
C ILE A 72 -3.46 13.44 33.07
N SER A 73 -4.12 13.37 34.21
CA SER A 73 -3.92 12.31 35.18
C SER A 73 -4.09 10.98 34.46
N SER A 74 -3.05 10.15 34.48
CA SER A 74 -3.03 8.68 34.69
C SER A 74 -4.27 7.80 34.37
N LYS A 75 -5.14 8.16 33.43
CA LYS A 75 -6.35 7.40 33.08
C LYS A 75 -6.67 7.48 31.58
N VAL A 76 -5.76 6.99 30.74
CA VAL A 76 -6.17 6.38 29.45
C VAL A 76 -5.54 4.99 29.35
N HIS A 77 -5.90 4.13 30.31
CA HIS A 77 -5.98 2.69 30.07
C HIS A 77 -7.43 2.33 29.77
N ARG A 78 -7.97 2.82 28.65
CA ARG A 78 -8.93 1.97 27.93
C ARG A 78 -8.11 0.86 27.28
N LYS A 79 -7.90 -0.23 28.02
CA LYS A 79 -7.62 -1.54 27.42
C LYS A 79 -8.84 -1.91 26.57
N GLN A 80 -9.01 -1.29 25.40
CA GLN A 80 -9.62 -2.03 24.31
C GLN A 80 -8.70 -3.23 24.12
N GLN A 81 -9.23 -4.44 24.27
CA GLN A 81 -8.51 -5.63 23.86
C GLN A 81 -8.21 -5.45 22.38
N LYS A 82 -7.00 -4.96 22.05
CA LYS A 82 -6.50 -4.94 20.67
C LYS A 82 -6.46 -6.39 20.24
N ILE A 83 -7.44 -6.79 19.42
CA ILE A 83 -7.54 -8.11 18.80
C ILE A 83 -6.18 -8.41 18.16
N GLY A 84 -5.62 -9.61 18.36
CA GLY A 84 -4.25 -9.96 17.92
C GLY A 84 -3.97 -9.69 16.44
N PHE A 85 -5.01 -9.70 15.60
CA PHE A 85 -4.97 -9.35 14.17
C PHE A 85 -4.62 -7.89 13.88
N CYS A 86 -4.87 -7.00 14.84
CA CYS A 86 -4.56 -5.58 14.80
C CYS A 86 -3.29 -5.23 15.59
N GLN A 87 -2.43 -6.22 15.87
CA GLN A 87 -1.12 -5.95 16.45
C GLN A 87 -0.04 -5.97 15.35
N PRO A 88 0.78 -4.90 15.23
CA PRO A 88 1.91 -4.89 14.32
C PRO A 88 2.85 -6.06 14.62
N ARG A 89 3.11 -6.89 13.63
CA ARG A 89 4.16 -7.92 13.71
C ARG A 89 5.50 -7.28 13.39
N TYR A 90 6.54 -7.69 14.11
CA TYR A 90 7.90 -7.30 13.79
C TYR A 90 8.38 -8.11 12.60
N HIS A 91 8.34 -7.48 11.43
CA HIS A 91 9.03 -7.99 10.25
C HIS A 91 10.47 -7.50 10.27
N GLN A 92 11.42 -8.43 10.23
CA GLN A 92 12.84 -8.10 10.34
C GLN A 92 13.27 -7.06 9.29
N SER A 93 12.78 -7.18 8.05
CA SER A 93 13.02 -6.24 6.94
C SER A 93 12.55 -4.80 7.20
N LEU A 94 11.57 -4.63 8.09
CA LEU A 94 11.06 -3.30 8.46
C LEU A 94 11.80 -2.71 9.65
N TYR A 95 12.31 -3.54 10.57
CA TYR A 95 12.76 -3.08 11.90
C TYR A 95 14.22 -3.37 12.24
N GLN A 96 14.95 -4.13 11.42
CA GLN A 96 16.41 -4.25 11.51
C GLN A 96 17.05 -3.11 10.73
N GLY A 97 17.16 -1.93 11.36
CA GLY A 97 17.71 -0.77 10.68
C GLY A 97 17.73 0.52 11.51
N GLN A 98 17.76 1.64 10.79
CA GLN A 98 17.91 2.99 11.32
C GLN A 98 16.56 3.62 11.71
N ASN A 99 15.47 2.85 11.71
CA ASN A 99 14.12 3.34 11.97
C ASN A 99 13.70 4.44 10.98
N ILE A 100 13.87 4.17 9.68
CA ILE A 100 13.53 5.11 8.60
C ILE A 100 12.03 5.06 8.33
N TRP A 101 11.45 6.24 8.11
CA TRP A 101 10.05 6.46 7.75
C TRP A 101 9.97 7.32 6.49
N ILE A 102 8.87 7.14 5.76
CA ILE A 102 8.56 7.90 4.56
C ILE A 102 7.25 8.67 4.79
N LEU A 103 7.30 9.99 4.57
CA LEU A 103 6.16 10.88 4.61
C LEU A 103 5.69 11.15 3.18
N LYS A 104 4.43 10.83 2.88
CA LYS A 104 3.82 10.97 1.56
C LYS A 104 2.55 11.84 1.67
N PRO A 105 2.49 13.03 1.07
CA PRO A 105 1.24 13.78 1.01
C PRO A 105 0.26 13.16 0.00
N THR A 106 -1.06 13.19 0.28
CA THR A 106 -2.05 12.49 -0.57
C THR A 106 -2.34 13.16 -1.92
N ASP A 107 -2.08 14.47 -2.04
CA ASP A 107 -2.52 15.24 -3.22
C ASP A 107 -1.40 15.45 -4.25
N PHE A 108 -0.21 14.91 -4.00
CA PHE A 108 0.91 15.04 -4.92
C PHE A 108 1.16 13.71 -5.63
N ASN A 109 1.02 13.72 -6.95
CA ASN A 109 1.38 12.59 -7.79
C ASN A 109 2.89 12.60 -8.09
N ARG A 110 3.38 11.49 -8.67
CA ARG A 110 4.73 11.40 -9.28
C ARG A 110 5.90 11.56 -8.31
N GLY A 111 5.72 11.27 -7.02
CA GLY A 111 6.78 11.35 -6.01
C GLY A 111 7.05 12.75 -5.46
N SER A 112 6.27 13.75 -5.86
CA SER A 112 6.43 15.12 -5.38
C SER A 112 6.09 15.24 -3.89
N GLY A 113 6.94 15.92 -3.12
CA GLY A 113 6.72 16.16 -1.70
C GLY A 113 6.92 14.95 -0.78
N ILE A 114 7.45 13.85 -1.30
CA ILE A 114 7.86 12.69 -0.50
C ILE A 114 9.17 13.00 0.22
N LEU A 115 9.21 12.71 1.51
CA LEU A 115 10.40 12.94 2.36
C LEU A 115 10.69 11.69 3.18
N LEU A 116 11.96 11.37 3.37
CA LEU A 116 12.41 10.32 4.28
C LEU A 116 13.01 10.95 5.53
N PHE A 117 12.80 10.31 6.68
CA PHE A 117 13.34 10.75 7.96
C PHE A 117 13.57 9.56 8.89
N ASN A 118 14.53 9.68 9.80
CA ASN A 118 14.79 8.67 10.83
C ASN A 118 15.01 9.26 12.23
N THR A 119 15.18 10.59 12.36
CA THR A 119 15.27 11.26 13.66
C THR A 119 14.07 12.16 13.94
N ALA A 120 13.83 12.43 15.23
CA ALA A 120 12.85 13.42 15.67
C ALA A 120 13.18 14.83 15.19
N LYS A 121 14.48 15.14 15.02
CA LYS A 121 14.94 16.42 14.49
C LYS A 121 14.57 16.57 13.01
N ASP A 122 14.79 15.54 12.20
CA ASP A 122 14.43 15.59 10.78
C ASP A 122 12.92 15.78 10.61
N LEU A 123 12.12 15.03 11.36
CA LEU A 123 10.66 15.16 11.36
C LEU A 123 10.24 16.58 11.75
N LEU A 124 10.85 17.14 12.78
CA LEU A 124 10.62 18.51 13.24
C LEU A 124 10.95 19.54 12.15
N ASP A 125 12.09 19.37 11.47
CA ASP A 125 12.56 20.26 10.43
C ASP A 125 11.68 20.17 9.17
N ILE A 126 11.16 18.98 8.84
CA ILE A 126 10.14 18.78 7.81
C ILE A 126 8.87 19.57 8.14
N PHE A 127 8.34 19.45 9.36
CA PHE A 127 7.14 20.18 9.77
C PHE A 127 7.36 21.69 9.87
N LYS A 128 8.55 22.16 10.24
CA LYS A 128 8.87 23.60 10.19
C LYS A 128 8.89 24.14 8.77
N LYS A 129 9.49 23.40 7.84
CA LYS A 129 9.69 23.85 6.46
C LYS A 129 8.43 23.76 5.61
N TYR A 130 7.59 22.77 5.88
CA TYR A 130 6.46 22.42 5.01
C TYR A 130 5.13 22.27 5.77
N GLY A 131 5.09 22.58 7.07
CA GLY A 131 3.92 22.39 7.93
C GLY A 131 2.65 22.97 7.35
N ASP A 132 2.69 24.21 6.86
CA ASP A 132 1.53 24.86 6.26
C ASP A 132 0.94 24.10 5.05
N LYS A 133 1.79 23.41 4.28
CA LYS A 133 1.35 22.58 3.13
C LYS A 133 0.79 21.22 3.55
N TYR A 134 1.36 20.61 4.59
CA TYR A 134 0.91 19.30 5.09
C TYR A 134 -0.32 19.40 5.99
N MET A 135 -0.52 20.54 6.66
CA MET A 135 -1.63 20.76 7.59
C MET A 135 -2.95 21.15 6.93
N GLN A 136 -2.97 21.37 5.61
CA GLN A 136 -4.20 21.58 4.84
C GLN A 136 -4.65 20.31 4.13
N LYS A 137 -4.00 19.16 4.41
CA LYS A 137 -4.07 17.97 3.57
C LYS A 137 -3.98 16.68 4.38
N LYS A 138 -4.43 15.60 3.76
CA LYS A 138 -4.16 14.26 4.23
C LYS A 138 -2.73 13.88 3.86
N PHE A 139 -2.07 13.12 4.72
CA PHE A 139 -0.75 12.57 4.44
C PHE A 139 -0.58 11.23 5.12
N VAL A 140 0.39 10.47 4.62
CA VAL A 140 0.71 9.13 5.09
C VAL A 140 2.11 9.15 5.67
N ILE A 141 2.26 8.66 6.90
CA ILE A 141 3.55 8.32 7.47
C ILE A 141 3.65 6.80 7.49
N GLN A 142 4.59 6.26 6.72
CA GLN A 142 4.72 4.81 6.52
C GLN A 142 6.13 4.36 6.90
N LYS A 143 6.26 3.20 7.52
CA LYS A 143 7.56 2.61 7.81
C LYS A 143 8.27 2.29 6.50
N TYR A 144 9.49 2.79 6.36
CA TYR A 144 10.29 2.53 5.17
C TYR A 144 10.84 1.10 5.20
N ILE A 145 10.81 0.42 4.06
CA ILE A 145 11.42 -0.90 3.86
C ILE A 145 12.92 -0.67 3.68
N GLU A 146 13.68 -0.91 4.74
CA GLU A 146 15.12 -0.59 4.77
C GLU A 146 15.98 -1.65 4.09
N GLN A 147 15.48 -2.89 4.03
CA GLN A 147 16.13 -4.04 3.40
C GLN A 147 15.30 -4.56 2.20
N PRO A 148 15.13 -3.75 1.14
CA PRO A 148 14.47 -4.21 -0.08
C PRO A 148 15.35 -5.26 -0.78
N LEU A 149 14.72 -6.13 -1.55
CA LEU A 149 15.41 -6.90 -2.56
C LEU A 149 16.01 -5.94 -3.61
N LEU A 150 17.25 -6.20 -4.03
CA LEU A 150 18.00 -5.33 -4.94
C LEU A 150 18.33 -6.05 -6.24
N ILE A 151 18.31 -5.32 -7.35
CA ILE A 151 18.83 -5.78 -8.65
C ILE A 151 20.16 -5.07 -8.88
N LYS A 152 21.26 -5.81 -8.81
CA LYS A 152 22.62 -5.24 -8.94
C LYS A 152 22.81 -4.01 -8.04
N GLU A 153 22.48 -4.15 -6.76
CA GLU A 153 22.52 -3.10 -5.73
C GLU A 153 21.51 -1.96 -5.89
N ARG A 154 20.60 -2.00 -6.86
CA ARG A 154 19.60 -0.94 -7.09
C ARG A 154 18.22 -1.35 -6.59
N LYS A 155 17.51 -0.38 -6.00
CA LYS A 155 16.14 -0.58 -5.53
C LYS A 155 15.18 -0.71 -6.72
N PHE A 156 14.12 -1.49 -6.56
CA PHE A 156 13.01 -1.54 -7.51
C PHE A 156 11.65 -1.70 -6.83
N ASP A 157 10.60 -1.40 -7.59
CA ASP A 157 9.22 -1.77 -7.27
C ASP A 157 8.59 -2.51 -8.45
N ILE A 158 7.44 -3.12 -8.23
CA ILE A 158 6.70 -3.91 -9.21
C ILE A 158 5.30 -3.33 -9.39
N ARG A 159 4.97 -2.99 -10.64
CA ARG A 159 3.62 -2.62 -11.07
C ARG A 159 2.87 -3.85 -11.59
N ILE A 160 1.68 -4.08 -11.03
CA ILE A 160 0.72 -5.09 -11.48
C ILE A 160 -0.60 -4.41 -11.85
N TRP A 161 -1.19 -4.79 -12.97
CA TRP A 161 -2.53 -4.34 -13.34
C TRP A 161 -3.60 -5.30 -12.81
N VAL A 162 -4.61 -4.74 -12.18
CA VAL A 162 -5.75 -5.47 -11.61
C VAL A 162 -7.04 -4.81 -12.11
N MET A 163 -7.92 -5.58 -12.73
CA MET A 163 -9.22 -5.09 -13.18
C MET A 163 -10.30 -5.64 -12.26
N VAL A 164 -11.17 -4.75 -11.77
CA VAL A 164 -12.39 -5.13 -11.05
C VAL A 164 -13.56 -4.85 -11.96
N VAL A 165 -14.45 -5.84 -12.13
CA VAL A 165 -15.66 -5.74 -12.93
C VAL A 165 -16.85 -6.05 -12.03
N ASP A 166 -17.80 -5.14 -11.95
CA ASP A 166 -19.12 -5.36 -11.36
C ASP A 166 -20.13 -5.64 -12.49
N ASN A 167 -20.53 -6.90 -12.63
CA ASN A 167 -21.49 -7.33 -13.65
C ASN A 167 -22.77 -7.89 -13.02
N LYS A 168 -23.83 -7.07 -13.05
CA LYS A 168 -25.14 -7.42 -12.49
C LYS A 168 -25.91 -8.47 -13.28
N GLN A 169 -25.56 -8.73 -14.55
CA GLN A 169 -26.20 -9.81 -15.31
C GLN A 169 -25.92 -11.19 -14.68
N ASN A 170 -24.79 -11.33 -13.98
CA ASN A 170 -24.45 -12.54 -13.25
C ASN A 170 -25.17 -12.66 -11.89
N GLU A 171 -25.77 -11.59 -11.35
CA GLU A 171 -26.40 -11.61 -10.00
C GLU A 171 -27.65 -12.47 -9.98
N LYS A 172 -28.42 -12.42 -11.08
CA LYS A 172 -29.61 -13.25 -11.29
C LYS A 172 -29.29 -14.75 -11.36
N LYS A 173 -28.06 -15.13 -11.75
CA LYS A 173 -27.61 -16.53 -11.78
C LYS A 173 -27.08 -17.04 -10.44
N ASN A 174 -26.62 -16.15 -9.55
CA ASN A 174 -25.91 -16.49 -8.32
C ASN A 174 -26.65 -16.09 -7.03
N ASN A 175 -27.99 -16.09 -7.02
CA ASN A 175 -28.81 -15.83 -5.83
C ASN A 175 -28.48 -14.51 -5.09
N ASN A 176 -28.26 -13.40 -5.83
CA ASN A 176 -27.98 -12.08 -5.26
C ASN A 176 -26.72 -12.00 -4.36
N GLN A 177 -25.72 -12.86 -4.56
CA GLN A 177 -24.41 -12.70 -3.93
C GLN A 177 -23.56 -11.66 -4.66
N ASN A 178 -22.78 -10.91 -3.87
CA ASN A 178 -21.87 -9.87 -4.33
C ASN A 178 -20.95 -10.40 -5.45
N ASN A 179 -21.04 -9.81 -6.64
CA ASN A 179 -20.52 -10.39 -7.89
C ASN A 179 -19.28 -9.70 -8.46
N LEU A 180 -18.54 -8.98 -7.62
CA LEU A 180 -17.27 -8.38 -8.04
C LEU A 180 -16.32 -9.45 -8.60
N GLN A 181 -16.04 -9.34 -9.89
CA GLN A 181 -15.07 -10.16 -10.59
C GLN A 181 -13.72 -9.45 -10.57
N ILE A 182 -12.68 -10.19 -10.19
CA ILE A 182 -11.33 -9.65 -10.07
C ILE A 182 -10.45 -10.37 -11.08
N TYR A 183 -9.81 -9.60 -11.94
CA TYR A 183 -8.88 -10.07 -12.94
C TYR A 183 -7.50 -9.48 -12.68
N ILE A 184 -6.46 -10.29 -12.83
CA ILE A 184 -5.08 -9.85 -12.69
C ILE A 184 -4.41 -10.08 -14.04
N PHE A 185 -3.83 -9.02 -14.62
CA PHE A 185 -3.11 -9.16 -15.88
C PHE A 185 -1.89 -10.06 -15.67
N LYS A 186 -1.67 -11.03 -16.57
CA LYS A 186 -0.61 -12.04 -16.41
C LYS A 186 0.79 -11.43 -16.35
N GLU A 187 0.96 -10.27 -16.99
CA GLU A 187 2.19 -9.50 -16.98
C GLU A 187 2.08 -8.23 -16.15
N GLY A 188 3.24 -7.67 -15.84
CA GLY A 188 3.42 -6.37 -15.24
C GLY A 188 4.82 -5.91 -15.57
N TYR A 189 5.34 -4.94 -14.82
CA TYR A 189 6.70 -4.48 -15.05
C TYR A 189 7.35 -4.02 -13.76
N ILE A 190 8.67 -4.16 -13.74
CA ILE A 190 9.53 -3.70 -12.67
C ILE A 190 9.97 -2.29 -13.00
N ARG A 191 9.98 -1.40 -12.01
CA ARG A 191 10.56 -0.05 -12.12
C ARG A 191 11.82 0.01 -11.25
N THR A 192 12.97 0.27 -11.86
CA THR A 192 14.26 0.27 -11.17
C THR A 192 14.75 1.69 -10.88
N SER A 193 15.50 1.84 -9.80
CA SER A 193 16.28 3.06 -9.55
C SER A 193 17.51 3.08 -10.46
N SER A 194 17.93 4.26 -10.89
CA SER A 194 19.19 4.52 -11.60
C SER A 194 20.41 4.40 -10.70
N GLU A 195 20.21 4.37 -9.38
CA GLU A 195 21.25 4.51 -8.37
C GLU A 195 21.40 3.30 -7.47
N LYS A 196 22.63 3.14 -6.95
CA LYS A 196 22.91 2.15 -5.91
C LYS A 196 22.16 2.52 -4.63
N TYR A 197 21.49 1.55 -4.05
CA TYR A 197 20.69 1.71 -2.85
C TYR A 197 21.58 1.88 -1.63
N GLN A 198 21.35 2.95 -0.88
CA GLN A 198 22.06 3.25 0.36
C GLN A 198 21.15 4.04 1.32
N THR A 199 21.21 3.71 2.60
CA THR A 199 20.33 4.31 3.64
C THR A 199 20.92 5.55 4.30
N GLN A 200 22.17 5.89 3.99
CA GLN A 200 22.90 7.02 4.57
C GLN A 200 22.52 8.36 3.91
N GLN A 201 21.95 8.33 2.70
CA GLN A 201 21.63 9.52 1.90
C GLN A 201 20.12 9.67 1.68
N LEU A 202 19.36 9.81 2.78
CA LEU A 202 17.88 9.88 2.74
C LEU A 202 17.32 11.06 1.92
N ASN A 203 18.11 12.12 1.74
CA ASN A 203 17.71 13.30 0.98
C ASN A 203 17.82 13.10 -0.54
N ASP A 204 18.59 12.10 -1.00
CA ASP A 204 18.67 11.79 -2.41
C ASP A 204 17.52 10.84 -2.81
N LEU A 205 16.46 11.43 -3.32
CA LEU A 205 15.25 10.70 -3.69
C LEU A 205 15.44 9.81 -4.92
N ILE A 206 16.47 10.00 -5.76
CA ILE A 206 16.75 9.12 -6.90
C ILE A 206 17.08 7.70 -6.41
N ILE A 207 17.76 7.59 -5.28
CA ILE A 207 18.12 6.32 -4.64
C ILE A 207 16.87 5.59 -4.13
N HIS A 208 15.91 6.35 -3.59
CA HIS A 208 14.83 5.81 -2.78
C HIS A 208 13.48 5.69 -3.49
N LEU A 209 13.24 6.45 -4.56
CA LEU A 209 11.98 6.49 -5.30
C LEU A 209 12.15 5.96 -6.72
N THR A 210 11.40 4.94 -7.06
CA THR A 210 11.48 4.21 -8.35
C THR A 210 10.47 4.73 -9.38
N ASN A 211 9.68 5.75 -9.04
CA ASN A 211 8.73 6.37 -9.96
C ASN A 211 9.44 6.91 -11.21
N ASN A 212 8.93 6.57 -12.39
CA ASN A 212 9.53 6.95 -13.67
C ASN A 212 9.72 8.48 -13.81
N ALA A 213 8.79 9.27 -13.28
CA ALA A 213 8.88 10.74 -13.29
C ALA A 213 10.06 11.29 -12.48
N VAL A 214 10.47 10.61 -11.41
CA VAL A 214 11.65 10.95 -10.61
C VAL A 214 12.90 10.42 -11.31
N GLN A 215 12.85 9.19 -11.80
CA GLN A 215 14.02 8.56 -12.43
C GLN A 215 14.44 9.22 -13.75
N LYS A 216 13.49 9.73 -14.55
CA LYS A 216 13.76 10.46 -15.80
C LYS A 216 14.61 11.73 -15.60
N THR A 217 14.71 12.27 -14.38
CA THR A 217 15.54 13.46 -14.11
C THR A 217 17.00 13.11 -13.85
N ASP A 218 17.32 11.84 -13.60
CA ASP A 218 18.69 11.39 -13.38
C ASP A 218 19.42 11.15 -14.71
N GLN A 219 20.68 11.56 -14.79
CA GLN A 219 21.49 11.42 -16.00
C GLN A 219 21.80 9.95 -16.37
N ARG A 220 21.66 9.01 -15.42
CA ARG A 220 21.86 7.57 -15.64
C ARG A 220 20.55 6.85 -15.95
N TYR A 221 19.45 7.57 -16.14
CA TYR A 221 18.21 6.97 -16.62
C TYR A 221 18.46 6.18 -17.90
N SER A 222 17.93 4.97 -17.98
CA SER A 222 18.14 4.01 -19.07
C SER A 222 19.56 3.46 -19.22
N ARG A 223 20.48 3.70 -18.28
CA ARG A 223 21.88 3.20 -18.37
C ARG A 223 21.98 1.66 -18.30
N PHE A 224 21.16 1.03 -17.48
CA PHE A 224 21.21 -0.42 -17.23
C PHE A 224 20.17 -1.19 -18.05
N GLU A 225 18.96 -0.64 -18.14
CA GLU A 225 17.86 -1.17 -18.94
C GLU A 225 17.03 -0.02 -19.48
N GLN A 226 16.46 -0.18 -20.67
CA GLN A 226 15.72 0.88 -21.32
C GLN A 226 14.53 1.35 -20.47
N GLY A 227 14.47 2.66 -20.22
CA GLY A 227 13.40 3.27 -19.45
C GLY A 227 13.39 2.91 -17.96
N ASN A 228 14.46 2.31 -17.42
CA ASN A 228 14.50 1.74 -16.07
C ASN A 228 13.36 0.74 -15.81
N GLN A 229 13.03 -0.06 -16.82
CA GLN A 229 11.90 -0.98 -16.77
C GLN A 229 12.31 -2.37 -17.24
N LEU A 230 11.85 -3.39 -16.50
CA LEU A 230 12.08 -4.80 -16.82
C LEU A 230 10.76 -5.57 -16.85
N SER A 231 10.68 -6.60 -17.69
CA SER A 231 9.62 -7.61 -17.61
C SER A 231 9.91 -8.61 -16.49
N TYR A 232 8.93 -9.46 -16.15
CA TYR A 232 9.15 -10.56 -15.20
C TYR A 232 10.23 -11.55 -15.65
N ASP A 233 10.31 -11.83 -16.95
CA ASP A 233 11.34 -12.72 -17.51
C ASP A 233 12.73 -12.10 -17.35
N GLN A 234 12.84 -10.80 -17.61
CA GLN A 234 14.10 -10.08 -17.41
C GLN A 234 14.48 -10.01 -15.93
N LEU A 235 13.52 -9.83 -15.02
CA LEU A 235 13.76 -9.88 -13.58
C LEU A 235 14.37 -11.23 -13.17
N GLU A 236 13.81 -12.35 -13.66
CA GLU A 236 14.35 -13.68 -13.38
C GLU A 236 15.79 -13.81 -13.88
N GLN A 237 16.09 -13.29 -15.06
CA GLN A 237 17.45 -13.31 -15.62
C GLN A 237 18.45 -12.48 -14.81
N VAL A 238 18.07 -11.30 -14.32
CA VAL A 238 19.01 -10.38 -13.64
C VAL A 238 19.09 -10.58 -12.14
N ALA A 239 18.05 -11.13 -11.51
CA ALA A 239 17.97 -11.33 -10.07
C ALA A 239 18.04 -12.81 -9.66
N GLY A 240 17.91 -13.75 -10.60
CA GLY A 240 17.88 -15.19 -10.31
C GLY A 240 16.63 -15.64 -9.56
N ILE A 241 15.56 -14.85 -9.61
CA ILE A 241 14.32 -15.09 -8.87
C ILE A 241 13.18 -15.31 -9.85
N ASN A 242 12.53 -16.48 -9.77
CA ASN A 242 11.36 -16.75 -10.57
C ASN A 242 10.14 -16.07 -9.94
N PHE A 243 9.93 -14.81 -10.31
CA PHE A 243 8.88 -13.97 -9.73
C PHE A 243 7.49 -14.63 -9.79
N ARG A 244 7.15 -15.26 -10.91
CA ARG A 244 5.83 -15.89 -11.11
C ARG A 244 5.61 -17.07 -10.16
N LYS A 245 6.64 -17.88 -9.91
CA LYS A 245 6.57 -19.06 -9.05
C LYS A 245 6.70 -18.71 -7.56
N GLU A 246 7.60 -17.80 -7.22
CA GLU A 246 8.02 -17.56 -5.84
C GLU A 246 7.24 -16.45 -5.13
N ILE A 247 6.79 -15.44 -5.88
CA ILE A 247 6.28 -14.18 -5.29
C ILE A 247 4.85 -13.86 -5.74
N LEU A 248 4.52 -14.07 -7.03
CA LEU A 248 3.23 -13.67 -7.59
C LEU A 248 2.04 -14.31 -6.87
N GLY A 249 2.17 -15.54 -6.37
CA GLY A 249 1.17 -16.19 -5.54
C GLY A 249 0.81 -15.36 -4.30
N LYS A 250 1.81 -14.95 -3.51
CA LYS A 250 1.63 -14.10 -2.31
C LYS A 250 1.01 -12.75 -2.67
N ILE A 251 1.41 -12.14 -3.78
CA ILE A 251 0.83 -10.87 -4.25
C ILE A 251 -0.66 -11.02 -4.59
N LYS A 252 -1.04 -12.10 -5.29
CA LYS A 252 -2.45 -12.37 -5.60
C LYS A 252 -3.30 -12.47 -4.33
N GLU A 253 -2.76 -13.06 -3.25
CA GLU A 253 -3.42 -13.10 -1.95
C GLU A 253 -3.59 -11.70 -1.35
N ILE A 254 -2.55 -10.86 -1.39
CA ILE A 254 -2.61 -9.47 -0.92
C ILE A 254 -3.67 -8.66 -1.67
N ILE A 255 -3.70 -8.75 -3.01
CA ILE A 255 -4.70 -8.08 -3.85
C ILE A 255 -6.12 -8.51 -3.46
N CYS A 256 -6.31 -9.79 -3.13
CA CYS A 256 -7.61 -10.26 -2.66
C CYS A 256 -7.98 -9.64 -1.32
N PHE A 257 -7.07 -9.61 -0.35
CA PHE A 257 -7.35 -9.00 0.94
C PHE A 257 -7.62 -7.49 0.83
N SER A 258 -6.91 -6.77 -0.03
CA SER A 258 -7.14 -5.33 -0.23
C SER A 258 -8.52 -5.07 -0.82
N ILE A 259 -8.94 -5.84 -1.82
CA ILE A 259 -10.27 -5.68 -2.44
C ILE A 259 -11.37 -6.13 -1.47
N ASP A 260 -11.19 -7.23 -0.73
CA ASP A 260 -12.16 -7.69 0.27
C ASP A 260 -12.44 -6.65 1.35
N ALA A 261 -11.42 -5.92 1.79
CA ALA A 261 -11.54 -4.86 2.79
C ALA A 261 -12.44 -3.70 2.35
N VAL A 262 -12.58 -3.48 1.04
CA VAL A 262 -13.37 -2.37 0.47
C VAL A 262 -14.57 -2.84 -0.36
N LYS A 263 -14.76 -4.15 -0.54
CA LYS A 263 -15.76 -4.72 -1.47
C LYS A 263 -17.17 -4.18 -1.26
N ASN A 264 -17.60 -4.00 0.01
CA ASN A 264 -18.94 -3.52 0.33
C ASN A 264 -19.13 -2.03 0.00
N LYS A 265 -18.03 -1.26 -0.06
CA LYS A 265 -18.05 0.14 -0.51
C LYS A 265 -18.06 0.24 -2.03
N ILE A 266 -17.38 -0.68 -2.71
CA ILE A 266 -17.28 -0.72 -4.18
C ILE A 266 -18.56 -1.27 -4.80
N SER A 267 -19.11 -2.37 -4.28
CA SER A 267 -20.19 -3.13 -4.92
C SER A 267 -21.58 -2.48 -4.86
N GLY A 268 -21.67 -1.18 -4.60
CA GLY A 268 -22.90 -0.42 -4.71
C GLY A 268 -24.06 -0.86 -3.80
N ILE A 269 -23.85 -1.72 -2.79
CA ILE A 269 -24.89 -2.16 -1.84
C ILE A 269 -25.61 -0.96 -1.19
N ASN A 270 -24.94 0.19 -1.11
CA ASN A 270 -25.48 1.44 -0.55
C ASN A 270 -25.68 2.57 -1.58
N ASN A 271 -25.41 2.33 -2.87
CA ASN A 271 -25.40 3.38 -3.88
C ASN A 271 -26.48 3.10 -4.93
N ASN A 272 -27.39 4.06 -5.14
CA ASN A 272 -28.46 4.03 -6.17
C ASN A 272 -27.94 3.96 -7.63
N PHE A 273 -26.66 3.70 -7.84
CA PHE A 273 -26.04 3.55 -9.15
C PHE A 273 -26.41 2.18 -9.75
N LYS A 274 -27.29 2.23 -10.76
CA LYS A 274 -27.73 1.08 -11.55
C LYS A 274 -26.86 0.97 -12.81
N GLY A 275 -25.73 0.26 -12.77
CA GLY A 275 -24.93 0.04 -13.98
C GLY A 275 -23.81 -0.98 -13.84
N ASN A 276 -23.37 -1.54 -14.97
CA ASN A 276 -22.18 -2.38 -15.08
C ASN A 276 -20.94 -1.48 -15.05
N GLN A 277 -19.98 -1.79 -14.18
CA GLN A 277 -18.80 -0.95 -13.97
C GLN A 277 -17.54 -1.80 -14.08
N PHE A 278 -16.47 -1.20 -14.59
CA PHE A 278 -15.15 -1.78 -14.47
C PHE A 278 -14.11 -0.68 -14.22
N GLU A 279 -13.04 -1.04 -13.52
CA GLU A 279 -11.92 -0.15 -13.30
C GLU A 279 -10.62 -0.96 -13.33
N ILE A 280 -9.60 -0.41 -14.02
CA ILE A 280 -8.25 -0.96 -14.06
C ILE A 280 -7.39 -0.20 -13.07
N PHE A 281 -6.86 -0.92 -12.08
CA PHE A 281 -5.99 -0.41 -11.04
C PHE A 281 -4.53 -0.77 -11.32
N GLY A 282 -3.61 0.12 -10.93
CA GLY A 282 -2.18 -0.17 -10.86
C GLY A 282 -1.74 -0.40 -9.42
N TYR A 283 -1.47 -1.65 -9.07
CA TYR A 283 -0.94 -2.03 -7.76
C TYR A 283 0.59 -1.95 -7.75
N ASP A 284 1.13 -1.30 -6.72
CA ASP A 284 2.58 -1.13 -6.54
C ASP A 284 3.08 -1.92 -5.34
N PHE A 285 4.07 -2.78 -5.60
CA PHE A 285 4.68 -3.65 -4.61
C PHE A 285 6.18 -3.43 -4.50
N ILE A 286 6.71 -3.53 -3.28
CA ILE A 286 8.15 -3.73 -3.05
C ILE A 286 8.34 -5.13 -2.46
N ILE A 287 9.42 -5.80 -2.86
CA ILE A 287 9.83 -7.08 -2.29
C ILE A 287 10.97 -6.83 -1.32
N ASP A 288 10.89 -7.39 -0.11
CA ASP A 288 12.02 -7.36 0.82
C ASP A 288 13.04 -8.47 0.54
N GLN A 289 14.20 -8.40 1.20
CA GLN A 289 15.27 -9.39 1.02
C GLN A 289 14.87 -10.83 1.41
N GLN A 290 13.79 -11.02 2.16
CA GLN A 290 13.22 -12.33 2.52
C GLN A 290 12.11 -12.77 1.55
N LEU A 291 11.98 -12.11 0.40
CA LEU A 291 10.99 -12.41 -0.64
C LEU A 291 9.54 -12.26 -0.15
N ASN A 292 9.30 -11.33 0.77
CA ASN A 292 7.96 -10.91 1.16
C ASN A 292 7.51 -9.71 0.33
N PRO A 293 6.34 -9.79 -0.34
CA PRO A 293 5.77 -8.64 -1.01
C PRO A 293 5.05 -7.71 -0.04
N TRP A 294 5.25 -6.41 -0.25
CA TRP A 294 4.66 -5.33 0.52
C TRP A 294 3.86 -4.42 -0.40
N LEU A 295 2.55 -4.32 -0.19
CA LEU A 295 1.70 -3.37 -0.92
C LEU A 295 2.02 -1.94 -0.48
N ILE A 296 2.45 -1.12 -1.44
CA ILE A 296 2.85 0.27 -1.21
C ILE A 296 1.69 1.22 -1.49
N GLU A 297 1.05 1.08 -2.65
CA GLU A 297 -0.10 1.89 -3.07
C GLU A 297 -0.93 1.19 -4.15
N VAL A 298 -2.16 1.68 -4.33
CA VAL A 298 -3.08 1.27 -5.40
C VAL A 298 -3.51 2.52 -6.15
N ASN A 299 -3.25 2.55 -7.45
CA ASN A 299 -3.54 3.67 -8.33
C ASN A 299 -4.84 3.42 -9.09
N THR A 300 -5.84 4.31 -8.96
CA THR A 300 -7.11 4.28 -9.72
C THR A 300 -6.95 4.74 -11.17
N ASN A 301 -5.94 5.55 -11.46
CA ASN A 301 -5.56 5.97 -12.81
C ASN A 301 -4.12 5.53 -13.09
N PRO A 302 -3.87 4.22 -13.32
CA PRO A 302 -2.53 3.75 -13.63
C PRO A 302 -2.02 4.44 -14.90
N CYS A 303 -0.75 4.85 -14.88
CA CYS A 303 -0.12 5.43 -16.06
C CYS A 303 -0.13 4.44 -17.24
N ILE A 304 -0.74 4.86 -18.34
CA ILE A 304 -0.80 4.14 -19.63
C ILE A 304 0.13 4.75 -20.68
N GLU A 305 1.18 5.45 -20.25
CA GLU A 305 2.20 6.00 -21.15
C GLU A 305 3.14 4.89 -21.64
N GLU A 306 3.27 4.76 -22.97
CA GLU A 306 4.19 3.86 -23.66
C GLU A 306 5.66 4.32 -23.58
N SER A 307 6.14 4.56 -22.36
CA SER A 307 7.44 5.20 -22.07
C SER A 307 8.68 4.33 -22.33
N SER A 308 8.50 3.06 -22.70
CA SER A 308 9.57 2.12 -23.06
C SER A 308 9.09 1.13 -24.12
N LEU A 309 10.01 0.40 -24.77
CA LEU A 309 9.64 -0.67 -25.71
C LEU A 309 8.79 -1.77 -25.03
N LEU A 310 9.06 -2.06 -23.75
CA LEU A 310 8.27 -3.00 -22.97
C LEU A 310 6.81 -2.53 -22.84
N LEU A 311 6.62 -1.27 -22.45
CA LEU A 311 5.27 -0.73 -22.25
C LEU A 311 4.51 -0.52 -23.57
N LYS A 312 5.21 -0.23 -24.68
CA LYS A 312 4.64 -0.23 -26.04
C LYS A 312 4.02 -1.57 -26.42
N GLN A 313 4.50 -2.67 -25.86
CA GLN A 313 3.94 -4.01 -26.09
C GLN A 313 2.84 -4.35 -25.08
N LEU A 314 3.09 -4.09 -23.79
CA LEU A 314 2.18 -4.49 -22.72
C LEU A 314 0.89 -3.69 -22.69
N ILE A 315 0.94 -2.36 -22.85
CA ILE A 315 -0.22 -1.48 -22.62
C ILE A 315 -1.31 -1.70 -23.66
N PRO A 316 -1.04 -1.69 -24.99
CA PRO A 316 -2.08 -1.93 -25.98
C PRO A 316 -2.74 -3.31 -25.80
N ARG A 317 -1.94 -4.36 -25.55
CA ARG A 317 -2.46 -5.71 -25.26
C ARG A 317 -3.32 -5.74 -23.99
N MET A 318 -2.89 -5.07 -22.92
CA MET A 318 -3.60 -5.01 -21.65
C MET A 318 -4.97 -4.33 -21.78
N ILE A 319 -5.04 -3.22 -22.54
CA ILE A 319 -6.29 -2.49 -22.78
C ILE A 319 -7.23 -3.27 -23.70
N ASP A 320 -6.72 -3.80 -24.82
CA ASP A 320 -7.52 -4.56 -25.78
C ASP A 320 -8.17 -5.79 -25.12
N ASP A 321 -7.39 -6.56 -24.36
CA ASP A 321 -7.91 -7.71 -23.63
C ASP A 321 -8.89 -7.30 -22.50
N ALA A 322 -8.74 -6.12 -21.90
CA ALA A 322 -9.69 -5.62 -20.91
C ALA A 322 -11.05 -5.35 -21.55
N PHE A 323 -11.08 -4.68 -22.72
CA PHE A 323 -12.31 -4.35 -23.42
C PHE A 323 -13.07 -5.58 -23.91
N LYS A 324 -12.37 -6.66 -24.29
CA LYS A 324 -13.02 -7.96 -24.59
C LYS A 324 -13.84 -8.51 -23.41
N ILE A 325 -13.39 -8.25 -22.18
CA ILE A 325 -14.07 -8.70 -20.95
C ILE A 325 -15.13 -7.70 -20.50
N SER A 326 -14.88 -6.40 -20.68
CA SER A 326 -15.66 -5.36 -20.03
C SER A 326 -16.59 -4.57 -20.95
N ILE A 327 -16.26 -4.37 -22.22
CA ILE A 327 -17.07 -3.59 -23.18
C ILE A 327 -17.76 -4.55 -24.14
N ASP A 328 -17.01 -5.41 -24.82
CA ASP A 328 -17.54 -6.33 -25.84
C ASP A 328 -18.55 -7.33 -25.26
N SER A 329 -18.44 -7.62 -23.96
CA SER A 329 -19.41 -8.46 -23.24
C SER A 329 -20.81 -7.83 -23.16
N PHE A 330 -20.92 -6.51 -23.32
CA PHE A 330 -22.19 -5.77 -23.28
C PHE A 330 -22.65 -5.29 -24.65
N PHE A 331 -21.72 -4.91 -25.51
CA PHE A 331 -22.03 -4.40 -26.85
C PHE A 331 -21.86 -5.53 -27.88
N CYS A 332 -22.88 -6.38 -27.99
CA CYS A 332 -22.94 -7.46 -28.97
C CYS A 332 -23.24 -6.91 -30.38
N GLY A 333 -22.25 -6.35 -31.06
CA GLY A 333 -22.30 -6.01 -32.49
C GLY A 333 -21.74 -7.12 -33.38
N GLU A 334 -21.96 -7.01 -34.69
CA GLU A 334 -21.22 -7.85 -35.66
C GLU A 334 -19.73 -7.60 -35.50
N LYS A 335 -18.96 -8.67 -35.26
CA LYS A 335 -17.50 -8.59 -35.21
C LYS A 335 -17.00 -8.39 -36.64
N ILE A 336 -16.55 -7.20 -36.96
CA ILE A 336 -15.84 -6.92 -38.21
C ILE A 336 -14.46 -7.59 -38.09
N GLU A 337 -14.25 -8.69 -38.82
CA GLU A 337 -12.98 -9.42 -38.81
C GLU A 337 -11.93 -8.80 -39.75
N GLU A 338 -12.34 -7.95 -40.68
CA GLU A 338 -11.44 -7.24 -41.58
C GLU A 338 -10.52 -6.27 -40.82
N GLY A 339 -9.20 -6.40 -41.03
CA GLY A 339 -8.21 -5.51 -40.44
C GLY A 339 -7.94 -5.72 -38.95
N LYS A 340 -8.34 -6.86 -38.38
CA LYS A 340 -8.16 -7.17 -36.95
C LYS A 340 -6.68 -7.07 -36.54
N GLN A 341 -6.36 -6.05 -35.77
CA GLN A 341 -5.02 -5.82 -35.27
C GLN A 341 -4.80 -6.63 -34.00
N TYR A 342 -3.77 -7.48 -34.00
CA TYR A 342 -3.39 -8.26 -32.83
C TYR A 342 -2.24 -7.58 -32.09
N PHE A 343 -2.42 -7.33 -30.80
CA PHE A 343 -1.38 -6.83 -29.92
C PHE A 343 -0.54 -7.98 -29.38
N LYS A 344 0.45 -8.40 -30.18
CA LYS A 344 1.28 -9.59 -29.89
C LYS A 344 2.13 -9.38 -28.64
N LEU A 345 2.23 -10.44 -27.83
CA LEU A 345 3.12 -10.48 -26.69
C LEU A 345 3.89 -11.81 -26.69
N LYS A 346 5.20 -11.75 -26.47
CA LYS A 346 6.06 -12.94 -26.49
C LYS A 346 5.55 -13.99 -25.49
N ASN A 347 5.58 -15.25 -25.88
CA ASN A 347 5.16 -16.42 -25.09
C ASN A 347 3.63 -16.56 -24.87
N TYR A 348 2.81 -15.73 -25.51
CA TYR A 348 1.36 -15.81 -25.41
C TYR A 348 0.71 -15.95 -26.79
N ASN A 349 -0.41 -16.66 -26.84
CA ASN A 349 -1.19 -16.75 -28.07
C ASN A 349 -1.92 -15.42 -28.32
N ASP A 350 -2.14 -15.08 -29.59
CA ASP A 350 -2.78 -13.82 -29.96
C ASP A 350 -4.28 -13.79 -29.61
N ASP A 351 -4.95 -14.95 -29.61
CA ASP A 351 -6.38 -15.09 -29.25
C ASP A 351 -6.62 -15.31 -27.74
N GLU A 352 -5.56 -15.48 -26.95
CA GLU A 352 -5.65 -15.64 -25.50
C GLU A 352 -5.92 -14.31 -24.81
N ASN A 353 -6.90 -14.26 -23.90
CA ASN A 353 -7.06 -13.11 -23.01
C ASN A 353 -6.10 -13.20 -21.81
N LEU A 354 -5.25 -12.19 -21.63
CA LEU A 354 -4.23 -12.18 -20.58
C LEU A 354 -4.71 -11.69 -19.21
N TRP A 355 -5.98 -11.31 -19.08
CA TRP A 355 -6.61 -11.05 -17.78
C TRP A 355 -7.03 -12.37 -17.13
N PHE A 356 -6.23 -12.83 -16.17
CA PHE A 356 -6.54 -14.04 -15.43
C PHE A 356 -7.68 -13.79 -14.44
N PHE A 357 -8.83 -14.42 -14.68
CA PHE A 357 -9.94 -14.37 -13.73
C PHE A 357 -9.58 -15.08 -12.43
N PHE A 358 -9.56 -14.34 -11.33
CA PHE A 358 -9.22 -14.87 -10.03
C PHE A 358 -10.46 -15.55 -9.38
N LEU A 359 -10.85 -16.70 -9.94
CA LEU A 359 -12.01 -17.54 -9.55
C LEU A 359 -12.12 -17.79 -8.04
N TYR A 360 -10.99 -17.81 -7.34
CA TYR A 360 -10.93 -18.20 -5.94
C TYR A 360 -11.19 -17.08 -4.96
N PHE A 361 -11.56 -15.87 -5.35
CA PHE A 361 -11.77 -14.78 -4.38
C PHE A 361 -12.65 -15.20 -3.17
N ASN A 362 -13.85 -15.71 -3.43
CA ASN A 362 -14.77 -16.15 -2.36
C ASN A 362 -14.32 -17.43 -1.66
N PHE A 363 -13.71 -18.39 -2.37
CA PHE A 363 -13.23 -19.65 -1.78
C PHE A 363 -11.97 -19.45 -0.93
N PHE A 364 -11.02 -18.67 -1.41
CA PHE A 364 -9.81 -18.24 -0.73
C PHE A 364 -10.16 -17.50 0.56
N LEU A 365 -11.11 -16.56 0.50
CA LEU A 365 -11.61 -15.87 1.69
C LEU A 365 -12.31 -16.82 2.65
N LYS A 366 -13.16 -17.76 2.19
CA LYS A 366 -13.79 -18.77 3.07
C LYS A 366 -12.76 -19.68 3.76
N LYS A 367 -11.75 -20.16 3.02
CA LYS A 367 -10.65 -21.00 3.55
C LYS A 367 -9.84 -20.24 4.60
N ASN A 368 -9.51 -18.97 4.33
CA ASN A 368 -8.75 -18.13 5.25
C ASN A 368 -9.59 -17.62 6.44
N GLN A 369 -10.89 -17.37 6.27
CA GLN A 369 -11.80 -17.03 7.38
C GLN A 369 -11.87 -18.16 8.40
N PHE A 370 -11.85 -19.42 7.97
CA PHE A 370 -11.83 -20.57 8.87
C PHE A 370 -10.52 -20.62 9.68
N PHE A 371 -9.38 -20.35 9.03
CA PHE A 371 -8.08 -20.25 9.70
C PHE A 371 -8.04 -19.08 10.70
N ILE A 372 -8.51 -17.90 10.29
CA ILE A 372 -8.60 -16.70 11.12
C ILE A 372 -9.52 -16.94 12.32
N LYS A 373 -10.69 -17.57 12.12
CA LYS A 373 -11.62 -17.93 13.22
C LYS A 373 -10.99 -18.91 14.22
N ARG A 374 -10.25 -19.92 13.75
CA ARG A 374 -9.52 -20.85 14.62
C ARG A 374 -8.44 -20.15 15.44
N GLU A 375 -7.63 -19.29 14.83
CA GLU A 375 -6.64 -18.49 15.57
C GLU A 375 -7.29 -17.50 16.56
N LEU A 376 -8.41 -16.86 16.19
CA LEU A 376 -9.19 -15.99 17.09
C LEU A 376 -9.65 -16.77 18.33
N GLN A 377 -10.22 -17.96 18.14
CA GLN A 377 -10.68 -18.82 19.24
C GLN A 377 -9.52 -19.27 20.13
N GLN A 378 -8.38 -19.65 19.56
CA GLN A 378 -7.18 -20.02 20.32
C GLN A 378 -6.62 -18.85 21.13
N ASN A 379 -6.54 -17.65 20.56
CA ASN A 379 -6.07 -16.45 21.25
C ASN A 379 -7.00 -15.98 22.37
N VAL A 380 -8.32 -16.06 22.16
CA VAL A 380 -9.32 -15.80 23.21
C VAL A 380 -9.19 -16.80 24.36
N ASN A 381 -9.06 -18.10 24.05
CA ASN A 381 -8.86 -19.15 25.05
C ASN A 381 -7.56 -18.95 25.85
N TYR A 382 -6.45 -18.60 25.19
CA TYR A 382 -5.18 -18.30 25.85
C TYR A 382 -5.29 -17.08 26.77
N THR A 383 -6.01 -16.03 26.34
CA THR A 383 -6.24 -14.83 27.14
C THR A 383 -7.10 -15.10 28.38
N ILE A 384 -8.14 -15.93 28.24
CA ILE A 384 -8.99 -16.39 29.34
C ILE A 384 -8.18 -17.21 30.35
N LEU A 385 -7.34 -18.13 29.89
CA LEU A 385 -6.46 -18.95 30.74
C LEU A 385 -5.46 -18.08 31.52
N LYS A 386 -4.88 -17.05 30.88
CA LYS A 386 -3.95 -16.11 31.52
C LYS A 386 -4.65 -15.24 32.57
N LYS A 387 -5.88 -14.77 32.32
CA LYS A 387 -6.72 -14.07 33.31
C LYS A 387 -7.06 -14.98 34.50
N LYS A 388 -7.44 -16.25 34.25
CA LYS A 388 -7.73 -17.23 35.32
C LYS A 388 -6.50 -17.54 36.18
N ARG A 389 -5.29 -17.61 35.59
CA ARG A 389 -4.04 -17.76 36.34
C ARG A 389 -3.73 -16.52 37.20
N LEU A 390 -3.87 -15.31 36.66
CA LEU A 390 -3.64 -14.07 37.41
C LEU A 390 -4.64 -13.90 38.58
N LEU A 391 -5.90 -14.29 38.39
CA LEU A 391 -6.92 -14.27 39.45
C LEU A 391 -6.69 -15.34 40.54
N LYS A 392 -5.98 -16.43 40.23
CA LYS A 392 -5.56 -17.43 41.23
C LYS A 392 -4.35 -16.98 42.05
N VAL A 393 -3.45 -16.18 41.47
CA VAL A 393 -2.27 -15.64 42.16
C VAL A 393 -2.62 -14.50 43.12
N GLN A 394 -3.75 -13.83 42.96
CA GLN A 394 -4.25 -12.79 43.88
C GLN A 394 -5.12 -13.33 45.03
N LYS A 395 -5.28 -14.66 45.15
CA LYS A 395 -6.06 -15.33 46.21
C LYS A 395 -5.20 -16.20 47.14
N VAL A 396 -3.88 -16.03 47.09
CA VAL A 396 -2.91 -16.55 48.07
C VAL A 396 -2.21 -15.34 48.65
#